data_AF-A0A1F8BXA0-F1
#
_entry.id   AF-A0A1F8BXA0-F1
#
_cell.length_a   1.000
_cell.length_b   1.000
_cell.length_c   1.000
_cell.angle_alpha   90.00
_cell.angle_beta   90.00
_cell.angle_gamma   90.00
#
_symmetry.space_group_name_H-M   'P 1'
#
loop_
_entity.id
_entity.type
_entity.pdbx_description
1 polymer ?
#
loop_
_entity_poly.entity_id
_entity_poly.type
_entity_poly.pdbx_seq_one_letter_code
_entity_poly.pdbx_strand_id
1 'polypeptide(L)'
;MGAARVGGRNFVLEDPEKLLYHWASVRNLSTDIIFQGRVDMTVSEIEGLIPPGAAYAAYSAAKKFVKEPPADYSKVYFYADNLEEIKKRYRLVGRGEPNLFVLQPDRFLTNYGQTTTLAQTFVDLWNLQDWYAKEFTEALKDKIDELLP
;
A
#
# COMPACT_ATOMS: atom_id res chain seq x y z
N MET A 1 15.12 -19.48 -8.14
CA MET A 1 14.46 -19.13 -6.87
C MET A 1 13.38 -20.16 -6.59
N GLY A 2 13.47 -20.89 -5.47
CA GLY A 2 12.57 -21.98 -5.09
C GLY A 2 11.36 -21.53 -4.26
N ALA A 3 10.71 -20.45 -4.65
CA ALA A 3 9.49 -19.98 -3.98
C ALA A 3 8.26 -20.83 -4.36
N ALA A 4 8.24 -21.32 -5.60
CA ALA A 4 7.20 -22.19 -6.10
C ALA A 4 7.80 -23.38 -6.84
N ARG A 5 7.17 -24.54 -6.67
CA ARG A 5 7.45 -25.73 -7.47
C ARG A 5 6.42 -25.86 -8.58
N VAL A 6 6.91 -25.81 -9.81
CA VAL A 6 6.08 -25.99 -11.01
C VAL A 6 6.01 -27.49 -11.34
N GLY A 7 4.81 -28.04 -11.36
CA GLY A 7 4.51 -29.37 -11.89
C GLY A 7 3.98 -29.29 -13.32
N GLY A 8 3.67 -30.44 -13.93
CA GLY A 8 3.20 -30.48 -15.33
C GLY A 8 1.83 -29.83 -15.60
N ARG A 9 0.99 -29.65 -14.57
CA ARG A 9 -0.34 -28.99 -14.68
C ARG A 9 -0.67 -27.99 -13.57
N ASN A 10 0.08 -27.99 -12.47
CA ASN A 10 -0.19 -27.19 -11.27
C ASN A 10 1.12 -26.57 -10.77
N PHE A 11 1.02 -25.57 -9.90
CA PHE A 11 2.14 -25.06 -9.10
C PHE A 11 1.80 -25.15 -7.62
N VAL A 12 2.82 -25.33 -6.79
CA VAL A 12 2.71 -25.27 -5.33
C VAL A 12 3.59 -24.13 -4.86
N LEU A 13 3.03 -23.22 -4.07
CA LEU A 13 3.81 -22.20 -3.36
C LEU A 13 4.49 -22.91 -2.18
N GLU A 14 5.80 -23.09 -2.27
CA GLU A 14 6.58 -23.79 -1.24
C GLU A 14 7.12 -22.81 -0.19
N ASP A 15 7.38 -21.57 -0.59
CA ASP A 15 7.91 -20.54 0.29
C ASP A 15 7.23 -19.19 -0.02
N PRO A 16 6.12 -18.89 0.68
CA PRO A 16 5.39 -17.63 0.53
C PRO A 16 6.24 -16.40 0.87
N GLU A 17 7.15 -16.53 1.83
CA GLU A 17 8.03 -15.45 2.25
C GLU A 17 9.01 -15.07 1.13
N LYS A 18 9.66 -16.05 0.50
CA LYS A 18 10.52 -15.79 -0.67
C LYS A 18 9.77 -15.13 -1.81
N LEU A 19 8.52 -15.53 -2.07
CA LEU A 19 7.71 -14.87 -3.11
C LEU A 19 7.41 -13.43 -2.75
N LEU A 20 7.01 -13.17 -1.49
CA LEU A 20 6.69 -11.84 -1.00
C LEU A 20 7.89 -10.89 -1.10
N TYR A 21 9.06 -11.30 -0.62
CA TYR A 21 10.28 -10.47 -0.73
C TYR A 21 10.74 -10.31 -2.17
N HIS A 22 10.56 -11.33 -3.03
CA HIS A 22 10.85 -11.19 -4.44
C HIS A 22 9.97 -10.10 -5.06
N TRP A 23 8.65 -10.14 -4.83
CA TRP A 23 7.73 -9.10 -5.29
C TRP A 23 8.14 -7.72 -4.74
N ALA A 24 8.44 -7.63 -3.46
CA ALA A 24 8.88 -6.39 -2.81
C ALA A 24 10.15 -5.80 -3.47
N SER A 25 11.09 -6.66 -3.87
CA SER A 25 12.36 -6.26 -4.48
C SER A 25 12.28 -5.80 -5.94
N VAL A 26 11.32 -6.33 -6.70
CA VAL A 26 11.14 -5.98 -8.13
C VAL A 26 10.06 -4.92 -8.33
N ARG A 27 9.23 -4.68 -7.30
CA ARG A 27 8.29 -3.58 -7.28
C ARG A 27 9.05 -2.25 -7.36
N ASN A 28 8.48 -1.32 -8.11
CA ASN A 28 8.83 0.08 -8.03
C ASN A 28 7.53 0.85 -7.78
N LEU A 29 7.33 1.35 -6.56
CA LEU A 29 6.10 2.08 -6.22
C LEU A 29 6.06 3.46 -6.88
N SER A 30 7.22 4.07 -7.09
CA SER A 30 7.31 5.44 -7.61
C SER A 30 6.78 5.59 -9.05
N THR A 31 6.84 4.53 -9.86
CA THR A 31 6.33 4.53 -11.24
C THR A 31 4.80 4.55 -11.31
N ASP A 32 4.14 4.19 -10.21
CA ASP A 32 2.69 4.10 -10.16
C ASP A 32 2.07 5.37 -9.58
N ILE A 33 2.88 6.30 -9.07
CA ILE A 33 2.40 7.58 -8.57
C ILE A 33 1.91 8.42 -9.77
N ILE A 34 0.59 8.48 -9.94
CA ILE A 34 -0.06 9.29 -10.98
C ILE A 34 -0.40 10.69 -10.51
N PHE A 35 -0.43 10.91 -9.19
CA PHE A 35 -0.64 12.21 -8.59
C PHE A 35 -0.04 12.27 -7.20
N GLN A 36 0.58 13.39 -6.87
CA GLN A 36 1.07 13.67 -5.54
C GLN A 36 0.94 15.15 -5.24
N GLY A 37 0.80 15.50 -3.98
CA GLY A 37 0.78 16.88 -3.56
C GLY A 37 0.76 17.04 -2.05
N ARG A 38 0.94 18.29 -1.62
CA ARG A 38 0.71 18.68 -0.24
C ARG A 38 -0.73 19.12 -0.06
N VAL A 39 -1.38 18.65 0.98
CA VAL A 39 -2.66 19.17 1.49
C VAL A 39 -2.48 19.60 2.94
N ASP A 40 -3.18 20.66 3.35
CA ASP A 40 -3.17 21.17 4.72
C ASP A 40 -4.29 20.52 5.54
N MET A 41 -4.15 19.20 5.72
CA MET A 41 -5.11 18.34 6.41
C MET A 41 -4.35 17.31 7.24
N THR A 42 -4.95 16.88 8.35
CA THR A 42 -4.47 15.76 9.14
C THR A 42 -4.64 14.44 8.38
N VAL A 43 -3.88 13.42 8.74
CA VAL A 43 -3.99 12.08 8.13
C VAL A 43 -5.42 11.55 8.17
N SER A 44 -6.10 11.66 9.31
CA SER A 44 -7.49 11.21 9.47
C SER A 44 -8.46 11.94 8.54
N GLU A 45 -8.27 13.24 8.33
CA GLU A 45 -9.09 14.02 7.39
C GLU A 45 -8.82 13.62 5.94
N ILE A 46 -7.55 13.37 5.58
CA ILE A 46 -7.19 12.88 4.25
C ILE A 46 -7.85 11.51 4.00
N GLU A 47 -7.73 10.59 4.96
CA GLU A 47 -8.30 9.25 4.91
C GLU A 47 -9.83 9.26 4.80
N GLY A 48 -10.50 10.20 5.47
CA GLY A 48 -11.95 10.36 5.44
C GLY A 48 -12.48 10.91 4.11
N LEU A 49 -11.65 11.54 3.29
CA LEU A 49 -12.04 12.07 1.99
C LEU A 49 -11.81 11.09 0.83
N ILE A 50 -11.15 9.95 1.06
CA ILE A 50 -10.85 8.96 0.02
C ILE A 50 -12.17 8.48 -0.62
N PRO A 51 -12.31 8.56 -1.96
CA PRO A 51 -13.56 8.24 -2.62
C PRO A 51 -13.93 6.75 -2.52
N PRO A 52 -15.23 6.44 -2.64
CA PRO A 52 -15.65 5.06 -2.89
C PRO A 52 -15.06 4.59 -4.23
N GLY A 53 -14.46 3.40 -4.26
CA GLY A 53 -13.79 2.86 -5.44
C GLY A 53 -12.27 3.02 -5.45
N ALA A 54 -11.71 3.89 -4.61
CA ALA A 54 -10.28 3.89 -4.32
C ALA A 54 -9.92 2.80 -3.30
N ALA A 55 -8.68 2.35 -3.26
CA ALA A 55 -8.18 1.39 -2.27
C ALA A 55 -7.09 2.02 -1.40
N TYR A 56 -7.27 2.01 -0.07
CA TYR A 56 -6.22 2.39 0.87
C TYR A 56 -4.96 1.54 0.60
N ALA A 57 -3.79 2.17 0.69
CA ALA A 57 -2.48 1.54 0.47
C ALA A 57 -1.50 1.93 1.60
N ALA A 58 -0.32 1.29 1.60
CA ALA A 58 0.78 1.56 2.53
C ALA A 58 0.31 1.73 4.00
N TYR A 59 0.61 2.86 4.65
CA TYR A 59 0.32 3.09 6.08
C TYR A 59 -1.16 3.00 6.44
N SER A 60 -2.03 3.63 5.64
CA SER A 60 -3.47 3.65 5.89
C SER A 60 -4.09 2.26 5.74
N ALA A 61 -3.59 1.45 4.80
CA ALA A 61 -3.99 0.05 4.70
C ALA A 61 -3.42 -0.80 5.85
N ALA A 62 -2.15 -0.60 6.20
CA ALA A 62 -1.48 -1.35 7.26
C ALA A 62 -2.16 -1.16 8.61
N LYS A 63 -2.57 0.07 8.93
CA LYS A 63 -3.40 0.40 10.11
C LYS A 63 -4.69 -0.41 10.21
N LYS A 64 -5.23 -0.93 9.10
CA LYS A 64 -6.42 -1.79 9.11
C LYS A 64 -6.11 -3.26 9.43
N PHE A 65 -4.87 -3.69 9.24
CA PHE A 65 -4.42 -5.05 9.54
C PHE A 65 -3.85 -5.18 10.95
N VAL A 66 -3.26 -4.11 11.49
CA VAL A 66 -2.71 -4.09 12.84
C VAL A 66 -3.70 -3.50 13.84
N LYS A 67 -3.66 -3.97 15.11
CA LYS A 67 -4.56 -3.45 16.17
C LYS A 67 -4.24 -2.00 16.52
N GLU A 68 -2.95 -1.67 16.55
CA GLU A 68 -2.43 -0.36 16.87
C GLU A 68 -1.28 -0.05 15.89
N PRO A 69 -1.23 1.17 15.30
CA PRO A 69 -0.12 1.56 14.44
C PRO A 69 1.21 1.53 15.21
N PRO A 70 2.28 0.94 14.65
CA PRO A 70 3.57 0.87 15.34
C PRO A 70 4.25 2.24 15.47
N ALA A 71 3.91 3.19 14.59
CA ALA A 71 4.34 4.58 14.66
C ALA A 71 3.32 5.55 14.06
N ASP A 72 3.49 6.83 14.39
CA ASP A 72 2.83 7.92 13.70
C ASP A 72 3.35 8.07 12.27
N TYR A 73 2.43 8.24 11.33
CA TYR A 73 2.73 8.48 9.92
C TYR A 73 2.11 9.81 9.47
N SER A 74 2.71 10.42 8.45
CA SER A 74 2.28 11.73 7.94
C SER A 74 1.87 11.71 6.46
N LYS A 75 2.09 10.60 5.77
CA LYS A 75 1.80 10.43 4.34
C LYS A 75 0.68 9.43 4.13
N VAL A 76 -0.23 9.76 3.22
CA VAL A 76 -1.36 8.90 2.85
C VAL A 76 -1.20 8.47 1.40
N TYR A 77 -1.27 7.16 1.18
CA TYR A 77 -1.22 6.54 -0.13
C TYR A 77 -2.53 5.79 -0.37
N PHE A 78 -3.08 5.90 -1.57
CA PHE A 78 -4.18 5.07 -2.01
C PHE A 78 -4.16 4.89 -3.52
N TYR A 79 -4.73 3.79 -3.99
CA TYR A 79 -4.91 3.52 -5.39
C TYR A 79 -6.24 4.09 -5.88
N ALA A 80 -6.24 4.84 -6.98
CA ALA A 80 -7.45 5.33 -7.64
C ALA A 80 -7.19 5.58 -9.13
N ASP A 81 -8.21 5.42 -9.96
CA ASP A 81 -8.17 5.67 -11.41
C ASP A 81 -8.75 7.06 -11.78
N ASN A 82 -9.75 7.53 -11.04
CA ASN A 82 -10.44 8.79 -11.31
C ASN A 82 -9.72 10.00 -10.72
N LEU A 83 -8.63 10.43 -11.36
CA LEU A 83 -7.84 11.57 -10.91
C LEU A 83 -8.64 12.89 -10.84
N GLU A 84 -9.62 13.08 -11.71
CA GLU A 84 -10.45 14.30 -11.73
C GLU A 84 -11.35 14.40 -10.49
N GLU A 85 -11.83 13.27 -9.96
CA GLU A 85 -12.53 13.26 -8.67
C GLU A 85 -11.58 13.59 -7.51
N ILE A 86 -10.36 13.06 -7.52
CA ILE A 86 -9.36 13.35 -6.47
C ILE A 86 -9.05 14.85 -6.43
N LYS A 87 -8.81 15.47 -7.58
CA LYS A 87 -8.53 16.93 -7.66
C LYS A 87 -9.69 17.78 -7.14
N LYS A 88 -10.93 17.30 -7.24
CA LYS A 88 -12.12 18.00 -6.69
C LYS A 88 -12.24 17.86 -5.18
N ARG A 89 -11.80 16.73 -4.62
CA ARG A 89 -11.86 16.43 -3.19
C ARG A 89 -10.75 17.09 -2.39
N TYR A 90 -9.55 17.16 -2.96
CA TYR A 90 -8.37 17.66 -2.26
C TYR A 90 -7.89 19.00 -2.82
N ARG A 91 -7.82 20.00 -1.93
CA ARG A 91 -7.20 21.29 -2.26
C ARG A 91 -5.72 21.24 -1.97
N LEU A 92 -4.90 21.20 -3.03
CA LEU A 92 -3.45 21.24 -2.88
C LEU A 92 -2.97 22.60 -2.37
N VAL A 93 -1.95 22.57 -1.52
CA VAL A 93 -1.13 23.73 -1.19
C VAL A 93 0.18 23.65 -1.97
N GLY A 94 0.58 24.76 -2.61
CA GLY A 94 1.71 24.78 -3.55
C GLY A 94 3.10 24.76 -2.90
N ARG A 95 3.22 24.52 -1.59
CA ARG A 95 4.48 24.52 -0.83
C ARG A 95 4.50 23.37 0.17
N GLY A 96 5.69 22.83 0.43
CA GLY A 96 5.93 21.76 1.41
C GLY A 96 6.06 20.36 0.80
N GLU A 97 6.45 19.40 1.63
CA GLU A 97 6.62 18.01 1.21
C GLU A 97 5.26 17.32 0.98
N PRO A 98 5.07 16.59 -0.14
CA PRO A 98 3.84 15.88 -0.41
C PRO A 98 3.46 14.91 0.73
N ASN A 99 2.19 14.94 1.10
CA ASN A 99 1.59 14.03 2.09
C ASN A 99 0.39 13.26 1.52
N LEU A 100 0.01 13.52 0.28
CA LEU A 100 -1.05 12.85 -0.45
C LEU A 100 -0.45 12.23 -1.71
N PHE A 101 -0.62 10.91 -1.87
CA PHE A 101 -0.10 10.17 -3.01
C PHE A 101 -1.19 9.26 -3.57
N VAL A 102 -1.42 9.35 -4.87
CA VAL A 102 -2.37 8.53 -5.62
C VAL A 102 -1.59 7.61 -6.53
N LEU A 103 -1.84 6.32 -6.37
CA LEU A 103 -1.23 5.26 -7.14
C LEU A 103 -2.21 4.77 -8.21
N GLN A 104 -1.69 4.39 -9.38
CA GLN A 104 -2.48 3.75 -10.43
C GLN A 104 -2.89 2.34 -9.99
N PRO A 105 -4.20 2.02 -9.85
CA PRO A 105 -4.64 0.67 -9.53
C PRO A 105 -4.32 -0.30 -10.68
N ASP A 106 -3.97 -1.53 -10.33
CA ASP A 106 -4.02 -2.63 -11.29
C ASP A 106 -5.47 -3.09 -11.52
N ARG A 107 -5.69 -3.79 -12.64
CA ARG A 107 -7.02 -4.21 -13.09
C ARG A 107 -7.78 -5.14 -12.12
N PHE A 108 -7.08 -5.76 -11.18
CA PHE A 108 -7.63 -6.73 -10.25
C PHE A 108 -7.81 -6.15 -8.85
N LEU A 109 -7.19 -5.02 -8.53
CA LEU A 109 -7.23 -4.43 -7.19
C LEU A 109 -8.66 -4.19 -6.70
N THR A 110 -9.54 -3.75 -7.59
CA THR A 110 -10.97 -3.49 -7.28
C THR A 110 -11.71 -4.74 -6.82
N ASN A 111 -11.22 -5.95 -7.13
CA ASN A 111 -11.83 -7.20 -6.68
C ASN A 111 -11.60 -7.48 -5.19
N TYR A 112 -10.65 -6.79 -4.56
CA TYR A 112 -10.28 -6.97 -3.16
C TYR A 112 -10.91 -5.92 -2.22
N GLY A 113 -11.73 -5.02 -2.78
CA GLY A 113 -12.45 -3.99 -2.02
C GLY A 113 -11.65 -2.71 -1.83
N GLN A 114 -11.96 -1.96 -0.76
CA GLN A 114 -11.42 -0.61 -0.55
C GLN A 114 -10.05 -0.61 0.12
N THR A 115 -9.39 -1.74 0.33
CA THR A 115 -8.08 -1.80 1.02
C THR A 115 -7.21 -2.83 0.30
N THR A 116 -5.95 -2.51 0.05
CA THR A 116 -4.98 -3.43 -0.54
C THR A 116 -4.88 -4.73 0.28
N THR A 117 -4.52 -5.83 -0.38
CA THR A 117 -4.27 -7.09 0.33
C THR A 117 -3.10 -6.96 1.30
N LEU A 118 -3.00 -7.87 2.28
CA LEU A 118 -1.88 -7.87 3.24
C LEU A 118 -0.51 -7.92 2.53
N ALA A 119 -0.37 -8.80 1.53
CA ALA A 119 0.85 -8.94 0.75
C ALA A 119 1.18 -7.66 -0.05
N GLN A 120 0.18 -7.06 -0.71
CA GLN A 120 0.39 -5.82 -1.46
C GLN A 120 0.76 -4.65 -0.54
N THR A 121 0.11 -4.55 0.62
CA THR A 121 0.41 -3.51 1.61
C THR A 121 1.84 -3.61 2.13
N PHE A 122 2.31 -4.84 2.40
CA PHE A 122 3.70 -5.09 2.76
C PHE A 122 4.66 -4.63 1.65
N VAL A 123 4.37 -4.98 0.40
CA VAL A 123 5.19 -4.61 -0.76
C VAL A 123 5.20 -3.10 -1.00
N ASP A 124 4.07 -2.43 -0.82
CA ASP A 124 3.98 -0.97 -0.90
C ASP A 124 4.89 -0.32 0.15
N LEU A 125 4.79 -0.74 1.42
CA LEU A 125 5.61 -0.22 2.52
C LEU A 125 7.11 -0.49 2.33
N TRP A 126 7.46 -1.68 1.84
CA TRP A 126 8.85 -2.04 1.53
C TRP A 126 9.51 -1.08 0.53
N ASN A 127 8.69 -0.46 -0.33
CA ASN A 127 9.14 0.47 -1.35
C ASN A 127 9.24 1.93 -0.87
N LEU A 128 8.87 2.21 0.39
CA LEU A 128 8.93 3.56 0.96
C LEU A 128 10.22 3.79 1.74
N GLN A 129 10.75 5.01 1.64
CA GLN A 129 12.00 5.42 2.29
C GLN A 129 11.79 6.11 3.64
N ASP A 130 10.53 6.30 4.04
CA ASP A 130 10.19 6.92 5.33
C ASP A 130 10.72 6.05 6.49
N TRP A 131 11.23 6.69 7.55
CA TRP A 131 11.84 6.00 8.68
C TRP A 131 10.86 5.03 9.38
N TYR A 132 9.57 5.40 9.44
CA TYR A 132 8.50 4.58 10.02
C TYR A 132 8.04 3.45 9.09
N ALA A 133 8.44 3.42 7.81
CA ALA A 133 8.10 2.33 6.89
C ALA A 133 8.60 0.97 7.40
N LYS A 134 9.76 0.95 8.04
CA LYS A 134 10.37 -0.26 8.58
C LYS A 134 9.50 -0.90 9.67
N GLU A 135 9.04 -0.10 10.64
CA GLU A 135 8.24 -0.59 11.76
C GLU A 135 6.88 -1.13 11.30
N PHE A 136 6.25 -0.44 10.33
CA PHE A 136 5.03 -0.94 9.69
C PHE A 136 5.27 -2.24 8.91
N THR A 137 6.38 -2.35 8.21
CA THR A 137 6.75 -3.55 7.44
C THR A 137 6.97 -4.75 8.37
N GLU A 138 7.65 -4.56 9.49
CA GLU A 138 7.86 -5.59 10.52
C GLU A 138 6.53 -6.04 11.14
N ALA A 139 5.66 -5.10 11.52
CA ALA A 139 4.35 -5.43 12.07
C ALA A 139 3.45 -6.20 11.08
N LEU A 140 3.53 -5.90 9.78
CA LEU A 140 2.82 -6.67 8.75
C LEU A 140 3.45 -8.04 8.51
N LYS A 141 4.78 -8.18 8.63
CA LYS A 141 5.44 -9.49 8.53
C LYS A 141 4.93 -10.44 9.61
N ASP A 142 4.83 -9.97 10.85
CA ASP A 142 4.27 -10.77 11.95
C ASP A 142 2.84 -11.24 11.64
N LYS A 143 2.02 -10.36 11.03
CA LYS A 143 0.67 -10.72 10.58
C LYS A 143 0.64 -11.71 9.44
N ILE A 144 1.59 -11.64 8.52
CA ILE A 144 1.70 -12.63 7.44
C ILE A 144 2.10 -13.98 8.03
N ASP A 145 3.05 -13.99 8.96
CA ASP A 145 3.54 -15.22 9.59
C ASP A 145 2.49 -15.89 10.47
N GLU A 146 1.62 -15.12 11.14
CA GLU A 146 0.43 -15.65 11.84
C GLU A 146 -0.53 -16.42 10.91
N LEU A 147 -0.52 -16.14 9.61
CA LEU A 147 -1.40 -16.77 8.62
C LEU A 147 -0.75 -17.96 7.91
N LEU A 148 0.57 -18.12 8.04
CA LEU A 148 1.30 -19.21 7.41
C LEU A 148 1.37 -20.42 8.38
N PRO A 149 1.10 -21.65 7.89
CA PRO A 149 1.06 -22.85 8.71
C PRO A 149 2.44 -23.37 9.13
#